data_AF-N6V5P7-F1
#
_entry.id   AF-N6V5P7-F1
#
_cell.length_a   1.000
_cell.length_b   1.000
_cell.length_c   1.000
_cell.angle_alpha   90.00
_cell.angle_beta   90.00
_cell.angle_gamma   90.00
#
_symmetry.space_group_name_H-M   'P 1'
#
loop_
_entity.id
_entity.type
_entity.pdbx_description
1 polymer ?
#
loop_
_entity_poly.entity_id
_entity_poly.type
_entity_poly.pdbx_seq_one_letter_code
_entity_poly.pdbx_strand_id
1 'polypeptide(L)'
;MNLDQITSKLRKNILEREECIGFFVHSGNYYWIVDWEAHFNLDQAKNIEALCNKPQYLQFLPKELSIDQWRQQQLNSFREGIPRLTYELFTQYRDGQSAKVANTELLRTEFFNDDHGEFGHMSRLVEQYLSFGTPIPEEWISLRAKIFSKLPKFYVNYDRKLFMHMVRGRSYEAVILDGWWGAECDFEHMIPNSHRYWVRNTREDFWAVTNFSDF
;
A
#
# COMPACT_ATOMS: atom_id res chain seq x y z
N MET A 1 14.06 7.78 -3.28
CA MET A 1 14.55 8.74 -2.24
C MET A 1 14.52 8.09 -0.85
N ASN A 2 15.64 8.04 -0.11
CA ASN A 2 15.64 7.55 1.27
C ASN A 2 15.08 8.60 2.24
N LEU A 3 14.23 8.18 3.18
CA LEU A 3 13.62 9.02 4.18
C LEU A 3 14.40 8.95 5.49
N ASP A 4 14.83 10.11 5.97
CA ASP A 4 15.37 10.27 7.33
C ASP A 4 14.26 10.63 8.34
N GLN A 5 13.13 11.17 7.85
CA GLN A 5 11.95 11.53 8.65
C GLN A 5 10.67 11.52 7.79
N ILE A 6 9.49 11.35 8.41
CA ILE A 6 8.20 11.51 7.72
C ILE A 6 7.72 12.95 7.91
N THR A 7 7.62 13.69 6.81
CA THR A 7 7.13 15.08 6.83
C THR A 7 5.64 15.14 7.17
N SER A 8 5.16 16.29 7.66
CA SER A 8 3.74 16.50 7.92
C SER A 8 2.87 16.32 6.67
N LYS A 9 3.39 16.68 5.48
CA LYS A 9 2.70 16.46 4.21
C LYS A 9 2.54 14.97 3.92
N LEU A 10 3.64 14.21 3.96
CA LEU A 10 3.60 12.76 3.74
C LEU A 10 2.70 12.05 4.77
N ARG A 11 2.76 12.46 6.03
CA ARG A 11 1.88 11.94 7.09
C ARG A 11 0.42 12.16 6.75
N LYS A 12 0.05 13.38 6.33
CA LYS A 12 -1.31 13.72 5.90
C LYS A 12 -1.74 12.84 4.72
N ASN A 13 -0.89 12.72 3.70
CA ASN A 13 -1.16 11.91 2.51
C ASN A 13 -1.39 10.42 2.85
N ILE A 14 -0.65 9.86 3.81
CA ILE A 14 -0.88 8.49 4.31
C ILE A 14 -2.25 8.38 4.99
N LEU A 15 -2.58 9.33 5.88
CA LEU A 15 -3.86 9.33 6.59
C LEU A 15 -5.06 9.46 5.64
N GLU A 16 -4.92 10.27 4.60
CA GLU A 16 -5.93 10.50 3.56
C GLU A 16 -5.93 9.39 2.48
N ARG A 17 -5.04 8.39 2.59
CA ARG A 17 -4.86 7.28 1.65
C ARG A 17 -4.46 7.71 0.24
N GLU A 18 -3.90 8.91 0.09
CA GLU A 18 -3.26 9.32 -1.16
C GLU A 18 -1.96 8.53 -1.34
N GLU A 19 -1.16 8.42 -0.29
CA GLU A 19 0.06 7.61 -0.31
C GLU A 19 -0.11 6.36 0.56
N CYS A 20 0.45 5.25 0.10
CA CYS A 20 0.37 3.96 0.74
C CYS A 20 1.77 3.43 1.04
N ILE A 21 1.86 2.59 2.06
CA ILE A 21 3.08 1.88 2.43
C ILE A 21 3.03 0.49 1.80
N GLY A 22 4.10 0.05 1.15
CA GLY A 22 4.25 -1.32 0.67
C GLY A 22 5.57 -1.94 1.08
N PHE A 23 5.54 -3.26 1.23
CA PHE A 23 6.69 -4.08 1.56
C PHE A 23 7.20 -4.81 0.33
N PHE A 24 8.47 -4.62 -0.01
CA PHE A 24 9.11 -5.26 -1.15
C PHE A 24 10.21 -6.22 -0.69
N VAL A 25 10.24 -7.41 -1.30
CA VAL A 25 11.34 -8.37 -1.20
C VAL A 25 12.03 -8.42 -2.56
N HIS A 26 13.33 -8.10 -2.59
CA HIS A 26 14.14 -8.12 -3.80
C HIS A 26 15.57 -8.54 -3.49
N SER A 27 16.07 -9.56 -4.18
CA SER A 27 17.44 -10.07 -4.02
C SER A 27 17.77 -10.43 -2.57
N GLY A 28 16.83 -11.07 -1.87
CA GLY A 28 16.97 -11.44 -0.46
C GLY A 28 16.94 -10.28 0.54
N ASN A 29 16.63 -9.05 0.09
CA ASN A 29 16.56 -7.86 0.94
C ASN A 29 15.11 -7.35 1.07
N TYR A 30 14.86 -6.59 2.13
CA TYR A 30 13.56 -6.03 2.47
C TYR A 30 13.54 -4.51 2.33
N TYR A 31 12.47 -3.97 1.76
CA TYR A 31 12.31 -2.54 1.54
C TYR A 31 10.91 -2.09 1.91
N TRP A 32 10.81 -0.98 2.65
CA TRP A 32 9.56 -0.24 2.79
C TRP A 32 9.53 0.90 1.80
N ILE A 33 8.51 0.93 0.94
CA ILE A 33 8.29 1.99 -0.03
C ILE A 33 6.99 2.70 0.33
N VAL A 34 7.05 4.02 0.40
CA VAL A 34 5.88 4.90 0.49
C VAL A 34 5.75 5.65 -0.83
N ASP A 35 4.61 5.49 -1.49
CA ASP A 35 4.33 6.12 -2.77
C ASP A 35 2.81 6.20 -3.01
N TRP A 36 2.40 6.82 -4.11
CA TRP A 36 1.01 6.88 -4.55
C TRP A 36 0.45 5.46 -4.76
N GLU A 37 -0.80 5.21 -4.34
CA GLU A 37 -1.42 3.86 -4.37
C GLU A 37 -1.30 3.19 -5.75
N ALA A 38 -1.52 3.95 -6.84
CA ALA A 38 -1.45 3.41 -8.18
C ALA A 38 -0.03 2.93 -8.56
N HIS A 39 1.03 3.52 -8.01
CA HIS A 39 2.42 3.14 -8.29
C HIS A 39 2.78 1.73 -7.81
N PHE A 40 1.92 1.06 -7.04
CA PHE A 40 2.08 -0.35 -6.70
C PHE A 40 1.57 -1.32 -7.78
N ASN A 41 0.92 -0.82 -8.85
CA ASN A 41 0.60 -1.63 -10.03
C ASN A 41 1.88 -2.22 -10.63
N LEU A 42 1.97 -3.55 -10.74
CA LEU A 42 3.15 -4.18 -11.34
C LEU A 42 3.17 -4.01 -12.87
N ASP A 43 2.02 -4.01 -13.54
CA ASP A 43 1.91 -3.76 -14.99
C ASP A 43 0.85 -2.70 -15.29
N GLN A 44 1.25 -1.43 -15.24
CA GLN A 44 0.37 -0.31 -15.57
C GLN A 44 -0.06 -0.33 -17.04
N ALA A 45 0.72 -0.96 -17.94
CA ALA A 45 0.32 -1.07 -19.34
C ALA A 45 -0.96 -1.91 -19.49
N LYS A 46 -1.07 -3.03 -18.77
CA LYS A 46 -2.31 -3.83 -18.73
C LYS A 46 -3.49 -3.03 -18.17
N ASN A 47 -3.25 -2.25 -17.11
CA ASN A 47 -4.29 -1.40 -16.52
C ASN A 47 -4.81 -0.35 -17.52
N ILE A 48 -3.90 0.38 -18.18
CA ILE A 48 -4.25 1.39 -19.19
C ILE A 48 -4.96 0.74 -20.39
N GLU A 49 -4.51 -0.42 -20.85
CA GLU A 49 -5.16 -1.16 -21.92
C GLU A 49 -6.61 -1.55 -21.55
N ALA A 50 -6.82 -2.06 -20.33
CA ALA A 50 -8.14 -2.38 -19.82
C ALA A 50 -9.05 -1.14 -19.73
N LEU A 51 -8.51 0.04 -19.40
CA LEU A 51 -9.25 1.31 -19.41
C LEU A 51 -9.62 1.73 -20.84
N CYS A 52 -8.70 1.65 -21.80
CA CYS A 52 -8.97 1.97 -23.20
C CYS A 52 -10.05 1.07 -23.82
N ASN A 53 -10.16 -0.18 -23.37
CA ASN A 53 -11.13 -1.13 -23.90
C ASN A 53 -12.55 -0.99 -23.34
N LYS A 54 -12.74 -0.14 -22.32
CA LYS A 54 -14.03 0.08 -21.67
C LYS A 54 -14.66 1.39 -22.17
N PRO A 55 -15.77 1.34 -22.94
CA PRO A 55 -16.37 2.53 -23.56
C PRO A 55 -16.69 3.65 -22.57
N GLN A 56 -17.08 3.31 -21.33
CA GLN A 56 -17.39 4.28 -20.28
C GLN A 56 -16.19 5.13 -19.83
N TYR A 57 -14.95 4.70 -20.10
CA TYR A 57 -13.76 5.50 -19.76
C TYR A 57 -13.31 6.40 -20.91
N LEU A 58 -13.72 6.11 -22.14
CA LEU A 58 -13.37 6.92 -23.32
C LEU A 58 -13.92 8.35 -23.22
N GLN A 59 -15.03 8.56 -22.49
CA GLN A 59 -15.59 9.90 -22.27
C GLN A 59 -14.71 10.81 -21.40
N PHE A 60 -13.80 10.24 -20.60
CA PHE A 60 -12.87 11.00 -19.76
C PHE A 60 -11.54 11.29 -20.46
N LEU A 61 -11.37 10.80 -21.69
CA LEU A 61 -10.17 11.09 -22.46
C LEU A 61 -10.19 12.55 -22.94
N PRO A 62 -9.04 13.26 -22.92
CA PRO A 62 -8.92 14.57 -23.53
C PRO A 62 -9.32 14.50 -25.01
N LYS A 63 -10.26 15.35 -25.43
CA LYS A 63 -10.79 15.37 -26.82
C LYS A 63 -9.74 15.63 -27.89
N GLU A 64 -8.61 16.19 -27.49
CA GLU A 64 -7.50 16.62 -28.35
C GLU A 64 -6.49 15.50 -28.62
N LEU A 65 -6.57 14.37 -27.91
CA LEU A 65 -5.62 13.26 -28.02
C LEU A 65 -6.28 12.03 -28.63
N SER A 66 -5.54 11.33 -29.50
CA SER A 66 -5.90 9.95 -29.84
C SER A 66 -5.72 9.04 -28.63
N ILE A 67 -6.40 7.89 -28.63
CA ILE A 67 -6.28 6.87 -27.57
C ILE A 67 -4.81 6.45 -27.39
N ASP A 68 -4.06 6.28 -28.48
CA ASP A 68 -2.65 5.90 -28.43
C ASP A 68 -1.76 7.03 -27.88
N GLN A 69 -2.03 8.29 -28.25
CA GLN A 69 -1.30 9.43 -27.68
C GLN A 69 -1.53 9.54 -26.18
N TRP A 70 -2.78 9.42 -25.72
CA TRP A 70 -3.11 9.43 -24.31
C TRP A 70 -2.44 8.25 -23.58
N ARG A 71 -2.52 7.03 -24.14
CA ARG A 71 -1.86 5.85 -23.59
C ARG A 71 -0.36 6.07 -23.39
N GLN A 72 0.35 6.56 -24.41
CA GLN A 72 1.79 6.82 -24.32
C GLN A 72 2.10 7.90 -23.27
N GLN A 73 1.30 8.96 -23.18
CA GLN A 73 1.47 9.97 -22.14
C GLN A 73 1.29 9.40 -20.73
N GLN A 74 0.29 8.54 -20.51
CA GLN A 74 0.08 7.89 -19.21
C GLN A 74 1.26 6.99 -18.85
N LEU A 75 1.75 6.17 -19.78
CA LEU A 75 2.86 5.25 -19.51
C LEU A 75 4.19 5.98 -19.27
N ASN A 76 4.47 7.05 -20.01
CA ASN A 76 5.70 7.81 -19.89
C ASN A 76 5.76 8.66 -18.61
N SER A 77 4.61 9.11 -18.10
CA SER A 77 4.54 9.87 -16.84
C SER A 77 4.50 8.99 -15.60
N PHE A 78 4.20 7.70 -15.75
CA PHE A 78 4.05 6.78 -14.63
C PHE A 78 5.40 6.30 -14.08
N ARG A 79 5.67 6.52 -12.79
CA ARG A 79 6.93 6.14 -12.11
C ARG A 79 8.18 6.49 -12.93
N GLU A 80 8.26 7.74 -13.39
CA GLU A 80 9.43 8.23 -14.16
C GLU A 80 9.70 7.39 -15.43
N GLY A 81 8.63 6.89 -16.06
CA GLY A 81 8.70 6.06 -17.28
C GLY A 81 8.88 4.57 -17.01
N ILE A 82 8.51 4.08 -15.82
CA ILE A 82 8.54 2.65 -15.46
C ILE A 82 7.09 2.12 -15.39
N PRO A 83 6.45 1.82 -16.53
CA PRO A 83 5.09 1.28 -16.55
C PRO A 83 5.01 -0.15 -16.01
N ARG A 84 6.11 -0.91 -16.08
CA ARG A 84 6.20 -2.29 -15.58
C ARG A 84 7.26 -2.38 -14.50
N LEU A 85 6.86 -2.79 -13.31
CA LEU A 85 7.76 -2.89 -12.16
C LEU A 85 8.36 -4.29 -12.07
N THR A 86 9.22 -4.61 -13.04
CA THR A 86 9.91 -5.89 -13.11
C THR A 86 11.02 -6.01 -12.07
N TYR A 87 11.58 -7.22 -11.94
CA TYR A 87 12.72 -7.49 -11.07
C TYR A 87 13.90 -6.55 -11.36
N GLU A 88 14.17 -6.30 -12.64
CA GLU A 88 15.30 -5.51 -13.12
C GLU A 88 15.08 -4.01 -12.89
N LEU A 89 13.83 -3.55 -13.06
CA LEU A 89 13.47 -2.13 -12.97
C LEU A 89 13.15 -1.67 -11.54
N PHE A 90 13.00 -2.60 -10.58
CA PHE A 90 12.67 -2.25 -9.20
C PHE A 90 13.71 -1.31 -8.57
N THR A 91 15.01 -1.54 -8.80
CA THR A 91 16.06 -0.69 -8.22
C THR A 91 15.99 0.74 -8.77
N GLN A 92 15.74 0.89 -10.08
CA GLN A 92 15.50 2.20 -10.70
C GLN A 92 14.29 2.91 -10.09
N TYR A 93 13.18 2.20 -9.87
CA TYR A 93 12.00 2.75 -9.20
C TYR A 93 12.30 3.19 -7.77
N ARG A 94 12.93 2.32 -6.96
CA ARG A 94 13.30 2.58 -5.56
C ARG A 94 14.18 3.84 -5.44
N ASP A 95 15.15 3.96 -6.33
CA ASP A 95 16.14 5.04 -6.32
C ASP A 95 15.63 6.31 -7.00
N GLY A 96 14.46 6.25 -7.65
CA GLY A 96 13.76 7.37 -8.25
C GLY A 96 13.25 8.42 -7.26
N GLN A 97 12.60 9.44 -7.82
CA GLN A 97 12.01 10.56 -7.10
C GLN A 97 10.64 10.24 -6.48
N SER A 98 9.83 9.37 -7.11
CA SER A 98 8.49 9.08 -6.59
C SER A 98 8.54 8.23 -5.31
N ALA A 99 9.35 7.17 -5.34
CA ALA A 99 9.45 6.18 -4.28
C ALA A 99 10.18 6.76 -3.05
N LYS A 100 9.52 6.70 -1.90
CA LYS A 100 10.09 7.15 -0.62
C LYS A 100 10.44 5.92 0.20
N VAL A 101 11.73 5.63 0.33
CA VAL A 101 12.24 4.44 1.01
C VAL A 101 12.36 4.74 2.50
N ALA A 102 11.64 3.98 3.33
CA ALA A 102 11.72 4.09 4.78
C ALA A 102 12.41 2.86 5.38
N ASN A 103 13.02 3.02 6.57
CA ASN A 103 13.42 1.87 7.38
C ASN A 103 12.33 1.53 8.40
N THR A 104 12.40 0.34 8.98
CA THR A 104 11.41 -0.14 9.96
C THR A 104 11.32 0.75 11.21
N GLU A 105 12.44 1.26 11.72
CA GLU A 105 12.45 2.10 12.94
C GLU A 105 11.76 3.44 12.72
N LEU A 106 11.96 4.06 11.56
CA LEU A 106 11.28 5.28 11.16
C LEU A 106 9.76 5.04 11.09
N LEU A 107 9.33 3.99 10.39
CA LEU A 107 7.90 3.66 10.32
C LEU A 107 7.31 3.34 11.69
N ARG A 108 8.06 2.67 12.58
CA ARG A 108 7.62 2.36 13.94
C ARG A 108 7.43 3.63 14.77
N THR A 109 8.43 4.51 14.74
CA THR A 109 8.37 5.81 15.43
C THR A 109 7.17 6.61 14.96
N GLU A 110 6.91 6.64 13.66
CA GLU A 110 5.83 7.40 13.05
C GLU A 110 4.45 6.75 13.23
N PHE A 111 4.42 5.42 13.34
CA PHE A 111 3.18 4.69 13.63
C PHE A 111 2.62 5.09 15.00
N PHE A 112 3.51 5.25 15.98
CA PHE A 112 3.17 5.53 17.38
C PHE A 112 3.39 6.98 17.83
N ASN A 113 3.77 7.90 16.92
CA ASN A 113 4.12 9.28 17.26
C ASN A 113 2.99 10.08 17.93
N ASP A 114 1.75 9.65 17.73
CA ASP A 114 0.52 10.33 18.13
C ASP A 114 -0.38 9.41 18.98
N ASP A 115 0.21 8.37 19.56
CA ASP A 115 -0.44 7.58 20.60
C ASP A 115 -0.20 8.21 21.97
N HIS A 116 -1.28 8.66 22.61
CA HIS A 116 -1.29 9.18 23.98
C HIS A 116 -1.90 8.16 24.96
N GLY A 117 -1.98 6.88 24.55
CA GLY A 117 -2.53 5.76 25.32
C GLY A 117 -3.78 5.15 24.69
N GLU A 118 -4.34 5.78 23.67
CA GLU A 118 -5.56 5.36 22.98
C GLU A 118 -5.38 4.06 22.18
N PHE A 119 -4.18 3.79 21.66
CA PHE A 119 -3.94 2.59 20.84
C PHE A 119 -4.13 1.32 21.67
N GLY A 120 -3.64 1.29 22.90
CA GLY A 120 -3.85 0.13 23.79
C GLY A 120 -5.33 -0.10 24.15
N HIS A 121 -6.15 0.95 24.14
CA HIS A 121 -7.60 0.79 24.26
C HIS A 121 -8.21 0.23 22.96
N MET A 122 -7.84 0.79 21.81
CA MET A 122 -8.26 0.27 20.50
C MET A 122 -7.92 -1.21 20.31
N SER A 123 -6.72 -1.65 20.70
CA SER A 123 -6.30 -3.06 20.60
C SER A 123 -7.28 -3.97 21.34
N ARG A 124 -7.69 -3.60 22.56
CA ARG A 124 -8.66 -4.36 23.35
C ARG A 124 -10.06 -4.35 22.72
N LEU A 125 -10.50 -3.22 22.17
CA LEU A 125 -11.78 -3.15 21.47
C LEU A 125 -11.81 -4.08 20.24
N VAL A 126 -10.71 -4.11 19.49
CA VAL A 126 -10.55 -5.02 18.34
C VAL A 126 -10.55 -6.48 18.79
N GLU A 127 -9.83 -6.83 19.85
CA GLU A 127 -9.85 -8.19 20.40
C GLU A 127 -11.25 -8.63 20.86
N GLN A 128 -11.99 -7.73 21.53
CA GLN A 128 -13.36 -7.99 21.97
C GLN A 128 -14.31 -8.19 20.78
N TYR A 129 -14.16 -7.39 19.73
CA TYR A 129 -14.91 -7.58 18.50
C TYR A 129 -14.60 -8.94 17.86
N LEU A 130 -13.32 -9.28 17.68
CA LEU A 130 -12.92 -10.53 17.03
C LEU A 130 -13.31 -11.77 17.85
N SER A 131 -13.26 -11.67 19.17
CA SER A 131 -13.54 -12.82 20.06
C SER A 131 -15.02 -12.99 20.37
N PHE A 132 -15.76 -11.88 20.53
CA PHE A 132 -17.12 -11.88 21.08
C PHE A 132 -18.14 -11.16 20.20
N GLY A 133 -17.73 -10.60 19.06
CA GLY A 133 -18.61 -9.80 18.19
C GLY A 133 -19.05 -8.48 18.81
N THR A 134 -18.37 -7.99 19.86
CA THR A 134 -18.72 -6.72 20.51
C THR A 134 -18.41 -5.56 19.57
N PRO A 135 -19.40 -4.73 19.17
CA PRO A 135 -19.15 -3.63 18.24
C PRO A 135 -18.15 -2.61 18.81
N ILE A 136 -17.31 -2.07 17.94
CA ILE A 136 -16.46 -0.92 18.29
C ILE A 136 -17.37 0.32 18.38
N PRO A 137 -17.32 1.09 19.48
CA PRO A 137 -18.15 2.30 19.61
C PRO A 137 -17.77 3.36 18.55
N GLU A 138 -18.75 4.16 18.13
CA GLU A 138 -18.64 5.08 17.00
C GLU A 138 -17.49 6.09 17.15
N GLU A 139 -17.28 6.59 18.37
CA GLU A 139 -16.21 7.54 18.69
C GLU A 139 -14.80 7.00 18.42
N TRP A 140 -14.64 5.67 18.39
CA TRP A 140 -13.37 4.99 18.14
C TRP A 140 -13.13 4.66 16.66
N ILE A 141 -14.14 4.78 15.78
CA ILE A 141 -14.02 4.43 14.36
C ILE A 141 -12.95 5.29 13.66
N SER A 142 -12.87 6.58 14.00
CA SER A 142 -11.88 7.50 13.43
C SER A 142 -10.44 7.07 13.76
N LEU A 143 -10.19 6.67 15.01
CA LEU A 143 -8.89 6.15 15.44
C LEU A 143 -8.56 4.82 14.73
N ARG A 144 -9.54 3.92 14.59
CA ARG A 144 -9.36 2.67 13.85
C ARG A 144 -8.96 2.95 12.40
N ALA A 145 -9.67 3.86 11.72
CA ALA A 145 -9.38 4.25 10.35
C ALA A 145 -7.96 4.85 10.20
N LYS A 146 -7.56 5.68 11.17
CA LYS A 146 -6.22 6.24 11.27
C LYS A 146 -5.15 5.16 11.42
N ILE A 147 -5.31 4.22 12.37
CA ILE A 147 -4.36 3.10 12.54
C ILE A 147 -4.30 2.27 11.25
N PHE A 148 -5.46 1.95 10.66
CA PHE A 148 -5.52 1.22 9.40
C PHE A 148 -4.76 1.95 8.28
N SER A 149 -4.89 3.27 8.15
CA SER A 149 -4.19 4.03 7.10
C SER A 149 -2.66 3.93 7.20
N LYS A 150 -2.13 3.76 8.42
CA LYS A 150 -0.69 3.63 8.68
C LYS A 150 -0.15 2.21 8.44
N LEU A 151 -1.00 1.22 8.18
CA LEU A 151 -0.57 -0.16 7.88
C LEU A 151 -0.19 -0.33 6.41
N PRO A 152 0.72 -1.27 6.08
CA PRO A 152 1.06 -1.50 4.69
C PRO A 152 -0.14 -2.06 3.92
N LYS A 153 -0.22 -1.67 2.65
CA LYS A 153 -1.32 -2.01 1.73
C LYS A 153 -0.91 -2.97 0.65
N PHE A 154 0.40 -3.09 0.40
CA PHE A 154 0.96 -3.91 -0.66
C PHE A 154 2.11 -4.76 -0.15
N TYR A 155 2.20 -5.99 -0.63
CA TYR A 155 3.32 -6.88 -0.47
C TYR A 155 3.77 -7.36 -1.85
N VAL A 156 5.04 -7.13 -2.20
CA VAL A 156 5.61 -7.52 -3.49
C VAL A 156 6.86 -8.34 -3.22
N ASN A 157 6.88 -9.59 -3.65
CA ASN A 157 8.03 -10.46 -3.50
C ASN A 157 8.54 -10.88 -4.87
N TYR A 158 9.61 -10.23 -5.32
CA TYR A 158 10.26 -10.52 -6.58
C TYR A 158 10.89 -11.91 -6.62
N ASP A 159 11.49 -12.33 -5.50
CA ASP A 159 12.20 -13.60 -5.40
C ASP A 159 11.25 -14.80 -5.51
N ARG A 160 9.98 -14.62 -5.10
CA ARG A 160 8.94 -15.65 -5.14
C ARG A 160 7.83 -15.38 -6.16
N LYS A 161 7.88 -14.25 -6.87
CA LYS A 161 6.85 -13.78 -7.81
C LYS A 161 5.45 -13.70 -7.17
N LEU A 162 5.36 -13.10 -5.99
CA LEU A 162 4.09 -12.90 -5.26
C LEU A 162 3.72 -11.42 -5.20
N PHE A 163 2.42 -11.14 -5.35
CA PHE A 163 1.83 -9.82 -5.19
C PHE A 163 0.58 -9.92 -4.32
N MET A 164 0.55 -9.27 -3.16
CA MET A 164 -0.65 -9.20 -2.33
C MET A 164 -1.03 -7.75 -2.07
N HIS A 165 -2.31 -7.50 -1.89
CA HIS A 165 -2.78 -6.21 -1.39
C HIS A 165 -3.98 -6.36 -0.46
N MET A 166 -4.16 -5.34 0.38
CA MET A 166 -5.30 -5.19 1.30
C MET A 166 -6.26 -4.08 0.85
N VAL A 167 -6.08 -3.56 -0.37
CA VAL A 167 -6.94 -2.49 -0.93
C VAL A 167 -8.19 -3.11 -1.52
N ARG A 168 -9.32 -2.93 -0.83
CA ARG A 168 -10.62 -3.49 -1.23
C ARG A 168 -11.24 -2.74 -2.39
N GLY A 169 -12.01 -3.45 -3.22
CA GLY A 169 -12.75 -2.86 -4.33
C GLY A 169 -11.88 -2.43 -5.51
N ARG A 170 -10.60 -2.81 -5.50
CA ARG A 170 -9.63 -2.59 -6.57
C ARG A 170 -9.03 -3.94 -6.95
N SER A 171 -8.97 -4.22 -8.24
CA SER A 171 -8.39 -5.47 -8.74
C SER A 171 -6.92 -5.29 -9.14
N TYR A 172 -6.06 -4.98 -8.18
CA TYR A 172 -4.61 -4.82 -8.43
C TYR A 172 -3.97 -6.13 -8.91
N GLU A 173 -4.47 -7.26 -8.41
CA GLU A 173 -4.12 -8.62 -8.81
C GLU A 173 -4.40 -8.93 -10.29
N ALA A 174 -5.31 -8.20 -10.94
CA ALA A 174 -5.62 -8.38 -12.36
C ALA A 174 -4.55 -7.81 -13.31
N VAL A 175 -3.67 -6.95 -12.81
CA VAL A 175 -2.66 -6.22 -13.59
C VAL A 175 -1.23 -6.53 -13.11
N ILE A 176 -1.02 -7.76 -12.67
CA ILE A 176 0.30 -8.28 -12.28
C ILE A 176 1.13 -8.71 -13.49
N LEU A 177 2.43 -8.93 -13.27
CA LEU A 177 3.35 -9.43 -14.28
C LEU A 177 3.05 -10.90 -14.63
N ASP A 178 3.40 -11.30 -15.85
CA ASP A 178 3.15 -12.67 -16.30
C ASP A 178 3.93 -13.70 -15.47
N GLY A 179 3.25 -14.79 -15.10
CA GLY A 179 3.81 -15.85 -14.26
C GLY A 179 3.93 -15.51 -12.77
N TRP A 180 3.32 -14.41 -12.32
CA TRP A 180 3.19 -14.07 -10.90
C TRP A 180 1.88 -14.59 -10.32
N TRP A 181 1.88 -14.80 -9.00
CA TRP A 181 0.66 -15.03 -8.23
C TRP A 181 0.22 -13.73 -7.55
N GLY A 182 -1.05 -13.36 -7.73
CA GLY A 182 -1.63 -12.13 -7.18
C GLY A 182 -2.91 -12.41 -6.40
N ALA A 183 -3.13 -11.73 -5.27
CA ALA A 183 -4.39 -11.81 -4.53
C ALA A 183 -4.69 -10.56 -3.67
N GLU A 184 -5.97 -10.22 -3.56
CA GLU A 184 -6.51 -9.36 -2.49
C GLU A 184 -6.65 -10.21 -1.21
N CYS A 185 -5.64 -10.20 -0.33
CA CYS A 185 -5.63 -11.05 0.86
C CYS A 185 -4.66 -10.57 1.95
N ASP A 186 -4.86 -11.10 3.16
CA ASP A 186 -3.97 -10.88 4.31
C ASP A 186 -2.58 -11.46 4.05
N PHE A 187 -1.56 -10.60 4.10
CA PHE A 187 -0.16 -10.93 3.89
C PHE A 187 0.73 -10.70 5.12
N GLU A 188 0.16 -10.42 6.30
CA GLU A 188 0.93 -10.08 7.51
C GLU A 188 2.02 -11.11 7.82
N HIS A 189 1.61 -12.38 7.76
CA HIS A 189 2.46 -13.54 8.06
C HIS A 189 3.64 -13.68 7.08
N MET A 190 3.60 -13.01 5.93
CA MET A 190 4.69 -12.97 4.96
C MET A 190 5.76 -11.91 5.27
N ILE A 191 5.47 -11.00 6.19
CA ILE A 191 6.40 -9.95 6.65
C ILE A 191 7.13 -10.47 7.89
N PRO A 192 8.49 -10.49 7.88
CA PRO A 192 9.25 -10.92 9.03
C PRO A 192 8.91 -10.13 10.29
N ASN A 193 8.88 -10.80 11.45
CA ASN A 193 8.56 -10.15 12.74
C ASN A 193 9.44 -8.93 13.02
N SER A 194 10.72 -8.98 12.63
CA SER A 194 11.67 -7.85 12.77
C SER A 194 11.26 -6.61 11.97
N HIS A 195 10.42 -6.75 10.96
CA HIS A 195 9.96 -5.66 10.11
C HIS A 195 8.54 -5.18 10.41
N ARG A 196 7.76 -5.87 11.25
CA ARG A 196 6.41 -5.45 11.63
C ARG A 196 6.46 -4.21 12.54
N TYR A 197 6.45 -3.03 11.92
CA TYR A 197 6.59 -1.75 12.61
C TYR A 197 5.35 -1.37 13.44
N TRP A 198 4.22 -2.00 13.17
CA TRP A 198 2.95 -1.84 13.89
C TRP A 198 2.84 -2.76 15.11
N VAL A 199 3.88 -3.53 15.46
CA VAL A 199 3.91 -4.34 16.68
C VAL A 199 4.74 -3.59 17.71
N ARG A 200 4.12 -3.26 18.85
CA ARG A 200 4.82 -2.56 19.95
C ARG A 200 5.49 -3.54 20.90
N ASN A 201 4.80 -4.62 21.22
CA ASN A 201 5.23 -5.66 22.15
C ASN A 201 4.36 -6.92 21.91
N THR A 202 4.53 -7.94 22.75
CA THR A 202 3.80 -9.22 22.60
C THR A 202 2.28 -9.12 22.83
N ARG A 203 1.75 -7.97 23.27
CA ARG A 203 0.33 -7.74 23.56
C ARG A 203 -0.35 -6.77 22.59
N GLU A 204 0.43 -6.02 21.82
CA GLU A 204 -0.07 -4.94 20.99
C GLU A 204 0.39 -5.14 19.55
N ASP A 205 -0.44 -5.88 18.81
CA ASP A 205 -0.34 -6.07 17.36
C ASP A 205 -1.51 -5.37 16.68
N PHE A 206 -1.20 -4.25 16.02
CA PHE A 206 -2.22 -3.43 15.39
C PHE A 206 -2.64 -3.94 14.00
N TRP A 207 -2.13 -5.07 13.51
CA TRP A 207 -2.62 -5.66 12.26
C TRP A 207 -4.09 -6.06 12.33
N ALA A 208 -4.55 -6.46 13.52
CA ALA A 208 -5.91 -6.95 13.74
C ALA A 208 -7.01 -5.97 13.29
N VAL A 209 -6.71 -4.66 13.19
CA VAL A 209 -7.63 -3.63 12.67
C VAL A 209 -8.02 -3.83 11.20
N THR A 210 -7.33 -4.72 10.46
CA THR A 210 -7.62 -5.04 9.05
C THR A 210 -8.81 -5.99 8.89
N ASN A 211 -9.20 -6.70 9.95
CA ASN A 211 -10.27 -7.72 9.93
C ASN A 211 -11.69 -7.13 9.89
N PHE A 212 -11.83 -5.80 9.77
CA PHE A 212 -13.14 -5.17 9.72
C PHE A 212 -13.63 -5.04 8.29
N SER A 213 -14.87 -5.45 8.07
CA SER A 213 -15.49 -5.48 6.75
C SER A 213 -15.97 -4.12 6.26
N ASP A 214 -16.16 -3.19 7.19
CA ASP A 214 -16.98 -2.00 6.99
C ASP A 214 -16.08 -0.75 6.87
N PHE A 215 -15.65 -0.47 5.64
CA PHE A 215 -15.10 0.82 5.21
C PHE A 215 -15.49 1.10 3.77
#